data_AF-A0A183NTC9-F1
#
_entry.id   AF-A0A183NTC9-F1
#
_cell.length_a   1.000
_cell.length_b   1.000
_cell.length_c   1.000
_cell.angle_alpha   90.00
_cell.angle_beta   90.00
_cell.angle_gamma   90.00
#
_symmetry.space_group_name_H-M   'P 1'
#
loop_
_entity.id
_entity.type
_entity.pdbx_description
1 polymer ?
#
loop_
_entity_poly.entity_id
_entity_poly.type
_entity_poly.pdbx_seq_one_letter_code
_entity_poly.pdbx_strand_id
1 'polypeptide(L)'
;MNSSVYYPIHLTDNEVLVGHHTTNTNSTKDSEDVSTNENFYGIYLFRVSGVKYGRIPTITLKEILNSSDDELVSSIQFNYMFDIPWLREQYPERFRSLPLTIVHGFQGKMKKSLDESAANYSNIRICQAHIRLPYGTHHTKMMMLKYKDGLKIIIHTANMISDDWDRRTQGIWISPKLKLLSTEQLKHLNDTDSRTNFRADLLEYLKSYGRDLTQSTSSPLFEWINCLHSYDFRPIKVVLIASVSGRHVGESLNKFGHTRLGEVLHTCNSQIPSSWPVIGQFSSIGSLGLKPTDWFTTEWSSSLAGRGARGLRMIYPCVEDVRNSLEGYFAGGCLPYTKRTAEKQPWLCQFFYRWHAFEHSRCAPHIKSYTRISPDGQQIGWFLLTR
;
A
#
# COMPACT_ATOMS: atom_id res chain seq x y z
N MET A 1 -10.66 4.55 5.91
CA MET A 1 -9.46 3.97 6.52
C MET A 1 -8.56 3.53 5.41
N ASN A 2 -7.32 4.04 5.38
CA ASN A 2 -6.31 3.77 4.35
C ASN A 2 -5.00 3.38 5.06
N SER A 3 -4.14 2.62 4.40
CA SER A 3 -2.83 2.19 4.91
C SER A 3 -1.78 2.40 3.83
N SER A 4 -0.62 2.92 4.21
CA SER A 4 0.43 3.26 3.24
C SER A 4 1.81 3.01 3.83
N VAL A 5 2.78 2.81 2.95
CA VAL A 5 4.17 2.60 3.29
C VAL A 5 5.02 3.72 2.70
N TYR A 6 5.75 4.41 3.58
CA TYR A 6 6.67 5.49 3.24
C TYR A 6 8.12 5.02 3.40
N TYR A 7 8.94 5.29 2.39
CA TYR A 7 10.38 5.09 2.43
C TYR A 7 11.11 6.42 2.67
N PRO A 8 11.77 6.61 3.84
CA PRO A 8 12.75 7.67 4.01
C PRO A 8 14.04 7.26 3.29
N ILE A 9 14.48 8.06 2.32
CA ILE A 9 15.73 7.78 1.56
C ILE A 9 16.98 8.24 2.32
N HIS A 10 16.80 9.08 3.35
CA HIS A 10 17.88 9.59 4.19
C HIS A 10 17.57 9.39 5.68
N LEU A 11 17.55 8.13 6.15
CA LEU A 11 18.00 7.85 7.51
C LEU A 11 19.49 7.53 7.38
N THR A 12 20.32 8.51 7.70
CA THR A 12 21.78 8.44 7.57
C THR A 12 22.35 7.25 8.33
N ASP A 13 22.71 6.19 7.61
CA ASP A 13 24.00 5.56 7.86
C ASP A 13 24.97 6.20 6.85
N ASN A 14 26.07 6.76 7.36
CA ASN A 14 27.16 7.33 6.56
C ASN A 14 27.83 6.23 5.74
N GLU A 15 27.21 5.76 4.67
CA GLU A 15 27.89 5.05 3.59
C GLU A 15 27.27 5.46 2.25
N VAL A 16 27.89 6.46 1.64
CA VAL A 16 27.73 6.77 0.22
C VAL A 16 28.30 5.57 -0.55
N LEU A 17 27.47 4.58 -0.86
CA LEU A 17 27.83 3.52 -1.79
C LEU A 17 27.42 3.94 -3.21
N VAL A 18 28.34 4.66 -3.84
CA VAL A 18 28.36 4.84 -5.31
C VAL A 18 28.66 3.48 -5.92
N GLY A 19 27.66 2.84 -6.53
CA GLY A 19 27.85 1.63 -7.31
C GLY A 19 28.60 1.92 -8.60
N HIS A 20 29.92 1.70 -8.61
CA HIS A 20 30.70 1.65 -9.84
C HIS A 20 30.46 0.32 -10.57
N HIS A 21 29.87 0.39 -11.76
CA HIS A 21 29.84 -0.72 -12.71
C HIS A 21 31.21 -0.87 -13.38
N THR A 22 31.90 -1.99 -13.12
CA THR A 22 32.98 -2.49 -13.99
C THR A 22 32.39 -3.54 -14.93
N THR A 23 32.56 -3.30 -16.23
CA THR A 23 32.18 -4.23 -17.30
C THR A 23 33.26 -5.29 -17.47
N ASN A 24 32.90 -6.57 -17.37
CA ASN A 24 33.67 -7.64 -17.99
C ASN A 24 32.73 -8.53 -18.81
N THR A 25 33.05 -8.65 -20.09
CA THR A 25 32.39 -9.45 -21.12
C THR A 25 32.89 -10.89 -21.06
N ASN A 26 31.98 -11.88 -21.03
CA ASN A 26 31.89 -12.96 -22.03
C ASN A 26 30.90 -14.10 -21.68
N SER A 27 30.02 -14.37 -22.65
CA SER A 27 29.46 -15.65 -23.15
C SER A 27 28.68 -16.64 -22.25
N THR A 28 27.37 -16.68 -22.52
CA THR A 28 26.45 -17.83 -22.79
C THR A 28 26.39 -19.03 -21.82
N LYS A 29 25.23 -19.21 -21.18
CA LYS A 29 24.29 -20.35 -21.39
C LYS A 29 22.99 -20.15 -20.61
N ASP A 30 21.90 -20.61 -21.21
CA ASP A 30 20.53 -20.60 -20.69
C ASP A 30 20.39 -21.31 -19.35
N SER A 31 19.97 -20.54 -18.36
CA SER A 31 19.12 -20.97 -17.26
C SER A 31 18.43 -19.71 -16.76
N GLU A 32 17.10 -19.65 -16.84
CA GLU A 32 16.29 -18.64 -16.13
C GLU A 32 16.45 -18.91 -14.62
N ASP A 33 17.58 -18.47 -14.10
CA ASP A 33 17.87 -18.43 -12.70
C ASP A 33 16.95 -17.34 -12.13
N VAL A 34 15.90 -17.77 -11.43
CA VAL A 34 15.06 -16.91 -10.60
C VAL A 34 15.95 -16.43 -9.46
N SER A 35 16.84 -15.49 -9.77
CA SER A 35 17.62 -14.82 -8.76
C SER A 35 16.64 -14.00 -7.94
N THR A 36 16.38 -14.48 -6.73
CA THR A 36 15.85 -13.68 -5.63
C THR A 36 16.90 -12.63 -5.30
N ASN A 37 17.10 -11.67 -6.20
CA ASN A 37 17.67 -10.39 -5.85
C ASN A 37 16.70 -9.82 -4.83
N GLU A 38 17.03 -9.95 -3.54
CA GLU A 38 16.28 -9.35 -2.47
C GLU A 38 16.14 -7.87 -2.80
N ASN A 39 14.94 -7.50 -3.23
CA ASN A 39 14.63 -6.13 -3.51
C ASN A 39 14.80 -5.37 -2.21
N PHE A 40 15.84 -4.54 -2.13
CA PHE A 40 16.22 -3.81 -0.92
C PHE A 40 15.05 -3.03 -0.31
N TYR A 41 14.13 -2.56 -1.17
CA TYR A 41 12.94 -1.83 -0.77
C TYR A 41 11.68 -2.69 -0.68
N GLY A 42 11.71 -3.99 -0.94
CA GLY A 42 10.52 -4.85 -0.88
C GLY A 42 9.30 -4.34 -1.66
N ILE A 43 9.48 -3.44 -2.65
CA ILE A 43 8.42 -2.85 -3.48
C ILE A 43 8.38 -3.54 -4.84
N TYR A 44 7.27 -4.18 -5.14
CA TYR A 44 7.05 -4.90 -6.38
C TYR A 44 5.87 -4.29 -7.13
N LEU A 45 5.89 -4.44 -8.46
CA LEU A 45 4.67 -4.34 -9.25
C LEU A 45 3.98 -5.70 -9.36
N PHE A 46 2.66 -5.71 -9.53
CA PHE A 46 1.98 -6.93 -9.95
C PHE A 46 2.45 -7.33 -11.35
N ARG A 47 2.83 -8.60 -11.52
CA ARG A 47 3.24 -9.15 -12.82
C ARG A 47 2.03 -9.47 -13.69
N VAL A 48 1.76 -8.60 -14.66
CA VAL A 48 0.74 -8.83 -15.70
C VAL A 48 1.30 -9.80 -16.75
N SER A 49 0.53 -10.83 -17.10
CA SER A 49 0.93 -11.83 -18.09
C SER A 49 1.17 -11.18 -19.47
N GLY A 50 2.27 -11.56 -20.13
CA GLY A 50 2.62 -11.06 -21.46
C GLY A 50 3.19 -9.63 -21.50
N VAL A 51 3.41 -8.99 -20.35
CA VAL A 51 3.97 -7.64 -20.26
C VAL A 51 5.45 -7.70 -19.85
N LYS A 52 6.27 -6.86 -20.46
CA LYS A 52 7.69 -6.72 -20.12
C LYS A 52 7.89 -5.62 -19.07
N TYR A 53 8.76 -5.90 -18.10
CA TYR A 53 9.04 -5.01 -16.96
C TYR A 53 10.53 -4.62 -16.86
N GLY A 54 11.37 -5.12 -17.75
CA GLY A 54 12.82 -4.93 -17.68
C GLY A 54 13.37 -5.36 -16.31
N ARG A 55 13.97 -4.40 -15.59
CA ARG A 55 14.56 -4.62 -14.25
C ARG A 55 13.61 -4.32 -13.09
N ILE A 56 12.36 -3.94 -13.36
CA ILE A 56 11.41 -3.61 -12.30
C ILE A 56 11.01 -4.91 -11.58
N PRO A 57 11.19 -5.01 -10.25
CA PRO A 57 10.77 -6.19 -9.51
C PRO A 57 9.26 -6.40 -9.64
N THR A 58 8.86 -7.62 -9.97
CA THR A 58 7.44 -7.99 -10.08
C THR A 58 7.11 -9.21 -9.26
N ILE A 59 5.85 -9.35 -8.88
CA ILE A 59 5.34 -10.51 -8.15
C ILE A 59 3.88 -10.78 -8.50
N THR A 60 3.45 -12.03 -8.41
CA THR A 60 2.04 -12.42 -8.54
C THR A 60 1.40 -12.65 -7.16
N LEU A 61 0.07 -12.61 -7.09
CA LEU A 61 -0.64 -12.95 -5.85
C LEU A 61 -0.34 -14.39 -5.40
N LYS A 62 -0.23 -15.34 -6.34
CA LYS A 62 0.11 -16.73 -6.02
C LYS A 62 1.50 -16.84 -5.41
N GLU A 63 2.50 -16.11 -5.90
CA GLU A 63 3.84 -16.08 -5.30
C GLU A 63 3.83 -15.47 -3.88
N ILE A 64 3.01 -14.43 -3.65
CA ILE A 64 2.83 -13.87 -2.29
C ILE A 64 2.25 -14.90 -1.33
N LEU A 65 1.23 -15.66 -1.78
CA LEU A 65 0.50 -16.64 -0.95
C LEU A 65 1.18 -18.03 -0.89
N ASN A 66 2.17 -18.28 -1.75
CA ASN A 66 2.84 -19.57 -1.89
C ASN A 66 4.36 -19.43 -1.93
N SER A 67 4.95 -19.11 -0.79
CA SER A 67 6.40 -19.25 -0.59
C SER A 67 6.69 -20.72 -0.25
N SER A 68 7.59 -21.36 -1.01
CA SER A 68 7.86 -22.81 -0.92
C SER A 68 8.30 -23.26 0.48
N ASP A 69 9.01 -22.38 1.18
CA ASP A 69 9.63 -22.65 2.47
C ASP A 69 8.77 -22.18 3.65
N ASP A 70 7.63 -21.54 3.37
CA ASP A 70 6.77 -20.95 4.39
C ASP A 70 5.54 -21.84 4.66
N GLU A 71 5.40 -22.30 5.91
CA GLU A 71 4.21 -23.03 6.34
C GLU A 71 3.18 -22.08 6.97
N LEU A 72 2.17 -21.69 6.17
CA LEU A 72 1.12 -20.78 6.61
C LEU A 72 0.30 -21.42 7.74
N VAL A 73 -0.06 -20.60 8.73
CA VAL A 73 -0.88 -20.98 9.88
C VAL A 73 -2.23 -20.27 9.82
N SER A 74 -2.23 -18.97 9.53
CA SER A 74 -3.44 -18.17 9.37
C SER A 74 -3.15 -16.89 8.59
N SER A 75 -4.20 -16.24 8.07
CA SER A 75 -4.06 -14.94 7.42
C SER A 75 -5.21 -14.00 7.72
N ILE A 76 -4.94 -12.71 7.58
CA ILE A 76 -5.94 -11.65 7.62
C ILE A 76 -5.80 -10.76 6.40
N GLN A 77 -6.94 -10.39 5.82
CA GLN A 77 -7.06 -9.63 4.59
C GLN A 77 -7.92 -8.40 4.83
N PHE A 78 -7.33 -7.21 4.72
CA PHE A 78 -8.01 -5.92 4.76
C PHE A 78 -8.23 -5.48 3.32
N ASN A 79 -9.49 -5.21 2.92
CA ASN A 79 -9.76 -4.74 1.57
C ASN A 79 -11.09 -3.99 1.44
N TYR A 80 -11.21 -3.25 0.34
CA TYR A 80 -12.46 -2.58 -0.06
C TYR A 80 -13.42 -3.55 -0.75
N MET A 81 -12.93 -4.42 -1.64
CA MET A 81 -13.75 -5.41 -2.36
C MET A 81 -13.20 -6.81 -2.19
N PHE A 82 -14.12 -7.77 -2.08
CA PHE A 82 -13.85 -9.20 -1.93
C PHE A 82 -14.75 -10.02 -2.83
N ASP A 83 -14.15 -10.95 -3.54
CA ASP A 83 -14.77 -12.17 -4.06
C ASP A 83 -14.14 -13.33 -3.28
N ILE A 84 -14.89 -13.90 -2.32
CA ILE A 84 -14.37 -14.93 -1.40
C ILE A 84 -14.03 -16.22 -2.14
N PRO A 85 -14.91 -16.80 -2.98
CA PRO A 85 -14.56 -17.97 -3.78
C PRO A 85 -13.30 -17.77 -4.60
N TRP A 86 -13.18 -16.64 -5.32
CA TRP A 86 -11.99 -16.35 -6.11
C TRP A 86 -10.74 -16.22 -5.24
N LEU A 87 -10.81 -15.49 -4.12
CA LEU A 87 -9.69 -15.28 -3.20
C LEU A 87 -9.19 -16.61 -2.65
N ARG A 88 -10.10 -17.50 -2.25
CA ARG A 88 -9.75 -18.84 -1.74
C ARG A 88 -8.95 -19.64 -2.77
N GLU A 89 -9.31 -19.56 -4.05
CA GLU A 89 -8.58 -20.25 -5.12
C GLU A 89 -7.16 -19.73 -5.35
N GLN A 90 -6.85 -18.51 -4.88
CA GLN A 90 -5.49 -17.96 -4.94
C GLN A 90 -4.56 -18.57 -3.90
N TYR A 91 -5.10 -19.10 -2.80
CA TYR A 91 -4.30 -19.85 -1.82
C TYR A 91 -3.97 -21.25 -2.37
N PRO A 92 -2.75 -21.76 -2.12
CA PRO A 92 -2.42 -23.17 -2.33
C PRO A 92 -3.44 -24.08 -1.67
N GLU A 93 -3.77 -25.21 -2.31
CA GLU A 93 -4.81 -26.13 -1.83
C GLU A 93 -4.64 -26.51 -0.35
N ARG A 94 -3.39 -26.83 0.05
CA ARG A 94 -2.98 -27.14 1.43
C ARG A 94 -3.28 -26.04 2.47
N PHE A 95 -3.48 -24.80 2.03
CA PHE A 95 -3.71 -23.64 2.89
C PHE A 95 -5.18 -23.15 2.87
N ARG A 96 -6.03 -23.67 1.98
CA ARG A 96 -7.41 -23.16 1.78
C ARG A 96 -8.36 -23.41 2.96
N SER A 97 -8.04 -24.36 3.83
CA SER A 97 -8.79 -24.68 5.04
C SER A 97 -8.27 -23.94 6.29
N LEU A 98 -7.14 -23.21 6.17
CA LEU A 98 -6.57 -22.49 7.30
C LEU A 98 -7.41 -21.26 7.67
N PRO A 99 -7.35 -20.79 8.93
CA PRO A 99 -8.09 -19.61 9.36
C PRO A 99 -7.79 -18.37 8.50
N LEU A 100 -8.85 -17.75 7.97
CA LEU A 100 -8.81 -16.51 7.20
C LEU A 100 -9.73 -15.47 7.84
N THR A 101 -9.17 -14.33 8.23
CA THR A 101 -9.95 -13.17 8.68
C THR A 101 -10.12 -12.17 7.54
N ILE A 102 -11.34 -11.73 7.27
CA ILE A 102 -11.67 -10.71 6.27
C ILE A 102 -12.09 -9.42 6.96
N VAL A 103 -11.38 -8.32 6.72
CA VAL A 103 -11.71 -6.99 7.24
C VAL A 103 -12.21 -6.11 6.11
N HIS A 104 -13.46 -5.64 6.23
CA HIS A 104 -14.17 -4.93 5.16
C HIS A 104 -14.99 -3.75 5.68
N GLY A 105 -15.35 -2.82 4.80
CA GLY A 105 -16.22 -1.67 5.11
C GLY A 105 -17.67 -1.77 4.61
N PHE A 106 -18.08 -2.91 4.04
CA PHE A 106 -19.42 -3.06 3.44
C PHE A 106 -20.56 -2.79 4.42
N GLN A 107 -21.66 -2.26 3.88
CA GLN A 107 -22.92 -1.99 4.58
C GLN A 107 -24.10 -2.49 3.73
N GLY A 108 -25.29 -2.60 4.33
CA GLY A 108 -26.52 -2.96 3.62
C GLY A 108 -26.42 -4.26 2.82
N LYS A 109 -26.85 -4.23 1.55
CA LYS A 109 -26.87 -5.40 0.66
C LYS A 109 -25.49 -6.03 0.43
N MET A 110 -24.45 -5.20 0.31
CA MET A 110 -23.07 -5.68 0.12
C MET A 110 -22.58 -6.45 1.34
N LYS A 111 -22.93 -6.01 2.55
CA LYS A 111 -22.60 -6.74 3.78
C LYS A 111 -23.29 -8.09 3.79
N LYS A 112 -24.61 -8.11 3.54
CA LYS A 112 -25.40 -9.35 3.53
C LYS A 112 -24.84 -10.38 2.54
N SER A 113 -24.51 -9.95 1.31
CA SER A 113 -23.92 -10.82 0.30
C SER A 113 -22.54 -11.37 0.71
N LEU A 114 -21.71 -10.56 1.36
CA LEU A 114 -20.43 -11.03 1.89
C LEU A 114 -20.62 -12.03 3.04
N ASP A 115 -21.56 -11.76 3.96
CA ASP A 115 -21.89 -12.67 5.07
C ASP A 115 -22.37 -14.03 4.53
N GLU A 116 -23.28 -14.04 3.56
CA GLU A 116 -23.80 -15.23 2.89
C GLU A 116 -22.68 -16.02 2.17
N SER A 117 -21.76 -15.31 1.50
CA SER A 117 -20.61 -15.94 0.85
C SER A 117 -19.64 -16.57 1.87
N ALA A 118 -19.31 -15.85 2.95
CA ALA A 118 -18.43 -16.32 4.01
C ALA A 118 -19.00 -17.52 4.77
N ALA A 119 -20.33 -17.59 4.95
CA ALA A 119 -21.00 -18.70 5.64
C ALA A 119 -20.78 -20.07 4.99
N ASN A 120 -20.38 -20.12 3.72
CA ASN A 120 -20.01 -21.38 3.04
C ASN A 120 -18.65 -21.94 3.49
N TYR A 121 -17.90 -21.23 4.32
CA TYR A 121 -16.54 -21.59 4.71
C TYR A 121 -16.35 -21.43 6.24
N SER A 122 -16.26 -22.55 6.95
CA SER A 122 -16.17 -22.57 8.42
C SER A 122 -14.88 -21.95 8.98
N ASN A 123 -13.83 -21.86 8.17
CA ASN A 123 -12.54 -21.26 8.52
C ASN A 123 -12.46 -19.75 8.28
N ILE A 124 -13.50 -19.11 7.72
CA ILE A 124 -13.51 -17.69 7.41
C ILE A 124 -14.26 -16.91 8.49
N ARG A 125 -13.60 -15.90 9.06
CA ARG A 125 -14.20 -14.95 10.02
C ARG A 125 -14.20 -13.55 9.41
N ILE A 126 -15.28 -12.80 9.64
CA ILE A 126 -15.44 -11.45 9.10
C ILE A 126 -15.37 -10.38 10.21
N CYS A 127 -14.75 -9.24 9.89
CA CYS A 127 -14.67 -8.05 10.73
C CYS A 127 -15.15 -6.84 9.92
N GLN A 128 -16.30 -6.29 10.28
CA GLN A 128 -16.81 -5.09 9.64
C GLN A 128 -16.20 -3.84 10.29
N ALA A 129 -15.36 -3.11 9.57
CA ALA A 129 -14.80 -1.84 10.01
C ALA A 129 -15.89 -0.78 10.22
N HIS A 130 -15.87 -0.09 11.36
CA HIS A 130 -16.84 0.94 11.66
C HIS A 130 -16.48 2.28 10.98
N ILE A 131 -17.22 2.62 9.92
CA ILE A 131 -17.06 3.88 9.18
C ILE A 131 -17.93 4.95 9.84
N ARG A 132 -17.30 5.86 10.60
CA ARG A 132 -17.98 6.84 11.47
C ARG A 132 -18.54 8.07 10.75
N LEU A 133 -17.98 8.40 9.59
CA LEU A 133 -18.32 9.62 8.86
C LEU A 133 -19.06 9.28 7.56
N PRO A 134 -20.08 10.07 7.16
CA PRO A 134 -20.73 9.94 5.86
C PRO A 134 -19.70 9.96 4.73
N TYR A 135 -19.95 9.16 3.69
CA TYR A 135 -19.07 9.00 2.53
C TYR A 135 -17.66 8.43 2.83
N GLY A 136 -17.38 8.06 4.09
CA GLY A 136 -16.17 7.34 4.45
C GLY A 136 -16.12 5.97 3.78
N THR A 137 -14.91 5.48 3.50
CA THR A 137 -14.68 4.16 2.90
C THR A 137 -13.56 3.44 3.67
N HIS A 138 -13.67 2.12 3.83
CA HIS A 138 -12.53 1.28 4.19
C HIS A 138 -11.81 0.88 2.91
N HIS A 139 -10.60 1.42 2.69
CA HIS A 139 -9.90 1.35 1.42
C HIS A 139 -8.50 0.73 1.52
N THR A 140 -8.00 0.60 2.76
CA THR A 140 -6.83 -0.21 3.14
C THR A 140 -6.83 -1.55 2.44
N LYS A 141 -5.65 -1.87 1.91
CA LYS A 141 -5.33 -3.12 1.24
C LYS A 141 -4.06 -3.67 1.86
N MET A 142 -4.26 -4.59 2.79
CA MET A 142 -3.19 -5.13 3.61
C MET A 142 -3.47 -6.60 3.87
N MET A 143 -2.43 -7.42 3.86
CA MET A 143 -2.50 -8.78 4.35
C MET A 143 -1.42 -9.02 5.38
N MET A 144 -1.75 -9.79 6.43
CA MET A 144 -0.77 -10.32 7.35
C MET A 144 -0.82 -11.84 7.26
N LEU A 145 0.32 -12.44 6.98
CA LEU A 145 0.49 -13.86 6.72
C LEU A 145 1.31 -14.45 7.86
N LYS A 146 0.64 -15.17 8.77
CA LYS A 146 1.27 -15.83 9.90
C LYS A 146 1.73 -17.21 9.47
N TYR A 147 3.02 -17.46 9.59
CA TYR A 147 3.66 -18.73 9.33
C TYR A 147 4.08 -19.39 10.64
N LYS A 148 4.44 -20.68 10.61
CA LYS A 148 4.93 -21.38 11.81
C LYS A 148 6.17 -20.72 12.43
N ASP A 149 7.03 -20.15 11.62
CA ASP A 149 8.34 -19.61 11.99
C ASP A 149 8.45 -18.09 11.79
N GLY A 150 7.37 -17.40 11.44
CA GLY A 150 7.41 -15.95 11.26
C GLY A 150 6.09 -15.30 10.85
N LEU A 151 6.16 -14.00 10.55
CA LEU A 151 5.05 -13.18 10.07
C LEU A 151 5.53 -12.32 8.90
N LYS A 152 4.75 -12.24 7.82
CA LYS A 152 4.93 -11.21 6.79
C LYS A 152 3.75 -10.26 6.80
N ILE A 153 4.04 -8.97 6.62
CA ILE A 153 3.05 -7.91 6.44
C ILE A 153 3.20 -7.40 5.01
N ILE A 154 2.09 -7.33 4.29
CA ILE A 154 2.07 -6.88 2.90
C ILE A 154 1.04 -5.76 2.78
N ILE A 155 1.43 -4.61 2.24
CA ILE A 155 0.55 -3.48 1.95
C ILE A 155 0.56 -3.29 0.43
N HIS A 156 -0.61 -3.35 -0.21
CA HIS A 156 -0.72 -3.42 -1.67
C HIS A 156 -1.84 -2.54 -2.20
N THR A 157 -1.98 -2.45 -3.53
CA THR A 157 -2.98 -1.56 -4.15
C THR A 157 -4.22 -2.21 -4.73
N ALA A 158 -4.23 -3.54 -4.79
CA ALA A 158 -5.27 -4.35 -5.42
C ALA A 158 -6.45 -4.73 -4.49
N ASN A 159 -7.66 -4.71 -5.03
CA ASN A 159 -8.83 -5.36 -4.45
C ASN A 159 -8.71 -6.89 -4.49
N MET A 160 -9.41 -7.63 -3.62
CA MET A 160 -9.41 -9.10 -3.67
C MET A 160 -10.49 -9.62 -4.63
N ILE A 161 -10.34 -9.25 -5.91
CA ILE A 161 -11.17 -9.68 -7.04
C ILE A 161 -10.27 -9.91 -8.27
N SER A 162 -10.69 -10.76 -9.20
CA SER A 162 -9.86 -11.15 -10.36
C SER A 162 -9.37 -9.96 -11.19
N ASP A 163 -10.25 -9.00 -11.50
CA ASP A 163 -9.93 -7.85 -12.37
C ASP A 163 -8.72 -7.04 -11.88
N ASP A 164 -8.56 -6.95 -10.56
CA ASP A 164 -7.48 -6.17 -9.95
C ASP A 164 -6.12 -6.89 -9.99
N TRP A 165 -6.12 -8.20 -10.25
CA TRP A 165 -4.95 -9.06 -10.34
C TRP A 165 -4.83 -9.72 -11.73
N ASP A 166 -5.29 -9.04 -12.79
CA ASP A 166 -5.15 -9.50 -14.18
C ASP A 166 -4.30 -8.55 -15.02
N ARG A 167 -4.81 -7.37 -15.36
CA ARG A 167 -4.21 -6.46 -16.36
C ARG A 167 -3.86 -5.06 -15.85
N ARG A 168 -3.97 -4.83 -14.53
CA ARG A 168 -3.79 -3.51 -13.91
C ARG A 168 -2.40 -3.36 -13.31
N THR A 169 -1.87 -2.15 -13.39
CA THR A 169 -0.66 -1.80 -12.63
C THR A 169 -1.04 -1.66 -11.15
N GLN A 170 -0.50 -2.55 -10.31
CA GLN A 170 -0.65 -2.53 -8.86
C GLN A 170 0.73 -2.47 -8.21
N GLY A 171 0.83 -1.78 -7.08
CA GLY A 171 2.03 -1.79 -6.24
C GLY A 171 1.84 -2.67 -5.02
N ILE A 172 2.91 -3.33 -4.60
CA ILE A 172 2.95 -4.24 -3.46
C ILE A 172 4.22 -3.92 -2.67
N TRP A 173 4.07 -3.66 -1.38
CA TRP A 173 5.17 -3.69 -0.42
C TRP A 173 5.08 -4.97 0.41
N ILE A 174 6.21 -5.67 0.57
CA ILE A 174 6.33 -6.89 1.38
C ILE A 174 7.39 -6.64 2.46
N SER A 175 7.02 -6.83 3.72
CA SER A 175 7.96 -6.75 4.84
C SER A 175 8.98 -7.90 4.77
N PRO A 176 10.17 -7.74 5.39
CA PRO A 176 10.96 -8.89 5.79
C PRO A 176 10.11 -9.87 6.62
N LYS A 177 10.49 -11.15 6.63
CA LYS A 177 9.85 -12.16 7.48
C LYS A 177 10.22 -11.87 8.94
N LEU A 178 9.26 -11.40 9.73
CA LEU A 178 9.43 -11.05 11.12
C LEU A 178 9.50 -12.34 11.95
N LYS A 179 10.56 -12.47 12.75
CA LYS A 179 10.79 -13.66 13.58
C LYS A 179 10.05 -13.54 14.91
N LEU A 180 9.73 -14.68 15.51
CA LEU A 180 9.20 -14.73 16.87
C LEU A 180 10.25 -14.21 17.86
N LEU A 181 9.79 -13.44 18.84
CA LEU A 181 10.61 -12.99 19.96
C LEU A 181 10.86 -14.12 20.94
N SER A 182 12.06 -14.15 21.52
CA SER A 182 12.35 -15.02 22.66
C SER A 182 11.64 -14.52 23.93
N THR A 183 11.49 -15.40 24.93
CA THR A 183 10.92 -15.04 26.23
C THR A 183 11.61 -13.85 26.88
N GLU A 184 12.93 -13.71 26.69
CA GLU A 184 13.69 -12.58 27.22
C GLU A 184 13.37 -11.28 26.47
N GLN A 185 13.30 -11.33 25.14
CA GLN A 185 12.97 -10.16 24.33
C GLN A 185 11.54 -9.66 24.59
N LEU A 186 10.60 -10.56 24.91
CA LEU A 186 9.23 -10.18 25.28
C LEU A 186 9.16 -9.30 26.54
N LYS A 187 10.14 -9.37 27.43
CA LYS A 187 10.23 -8.48 28.61
C LYS A 187 10.58 -7.04 28.23
N HIS A 188 11.25 -6.85 27.10
CA HIS A 188 11.73 -5.57 26.59
C HIS A 188 11.05 -5.21 25.27
N LEU A 189 9.73 -5.30 25.24
CA LEU A 189 8.97 -5.22 24.00
C LEU A 189 9.25 -3.92 23.23
N ASN A 190 9.36 -2.77 23.90
CA ASN A 190 9.62 -1.48 23.24
C ASN A 190 10.92 -1.49 22.41
N ASP A 191 11.94 -2.25 22.82
CA ASP A 191 13.24 -2.34 22.14
C ASP A 191 13.22 -3.24 20.90
N THR A 192 12.08 -3.88 20.64
CA THR A 192 11.88 -4.80 19.50
C THR A 192 11.03 -4.18 18.39
N ASP A 193 10.75 -2.87 18.47
CA ASP A 193 10.18 -2.13 17.34
C ASP A 193 11.28 -1.72 16.34
N SER A 194 10.85 -1.42 15.12
CA SER A 194 11.66 -0.73 14.12
C SER A 194 12.07 0.67 14.56
N ARG A 195 13.17 1.18 14.00
CA ARG A 195 13.58 2.59 14.14
C ARG A 195 12.54 3.59 13.62
N THR A 196 11.57 3.12 12.83
CA THR A 196 10.47 3.90 12.25
C THR A 196 9.17 3.79 13.04
N ASN A 197 9.17 3.11 14.20
CA ASN A 197 7.98 2.87 15.05
C ASN A 197 6.83 2.15 14.32
N PHE A 198 7.14 1.35 13.30
CA PHE A 198 6.16 0.68 12.46
C PHE A 198 5.18 -0.20 13.26
N ARG A 199 5.64 -0.94 14.28
CA ARG A 199 4.73 -1.78 15.07
C ARG A 199 3.78 -0.91 15.89
N ALA A 200 4.30 0.11 16.58
CA ALA A 200 3.50 1.05 17.34
C ALA A 200 2.43 1.74 16.46
N ASP A 201 2.84 2.27 15.29
CA ASP A 201 1.95 2.93 14.33
C ASP A 201 0.89 1.95 13.77
N LEU A 202 1.28 0.70 13.48
CA LEU A 202 0.35 -0.35 13.02
C LEU A 202 -0.67 -0.71 14.11
N LEU A 203 -0.22 -0.89 15.35
CA LEU A 203 -1.11 -1.18 16.48
C LEU A 203 -2.08 -0.03 16.73
N GLU A 204 -1.62 1.22 16.66
CA GLU A 204 -2.48 2.39 16.78
C GLU A 204 -3.53 2.46 15.65
N TYR A 205 -3.11 2.18 14.42
CA TYR A 205 -4.02 2.04 13.28
C TYR A 205 -5.07 0.94 13.50
N LEU A 206 -4.67 -0.27 13.91
CA LEU A 206 -5.60 -1.39 14.13
C LEU A 206 -6.56 -1.13 15.30
N LYS A 207 -6.07 -0.50 16.39
CA LYS A 207 -6.91 -0.11 17.54
C LYS A 207 -8.01 0.89 17.17
N SER A 208 -7.83 1.64 16.08
CA SER A 208 -8.82 2.62 15.60
C SER A 208 -10.11 2.01 15.02
N TYR A 209 -10.15 0.70 14.78
CA TYR A 209 -11.31 -0.02 14.22
C TYR A 209 -12.52 -0.07 15.16
N GLY A 210 -12.34 0.31 16.43
CA GLY A 210 -13.40 0.36 17.44
C GLY A 210 -13.20 -0.67 18.54
N ARG A 211 -13.58 -0.32 19.78
CA ARG A 211 -13.28 -1.12 20.98
C ARG A 211 -13.84 -2.53 20.89
N ASP A 212 -15.04 -2.70 20.34
CA ASP A 212 -15.68 -4.02 20.21
C ASP A 212 -14.84 -5.00 19.37
N LEU A 213 -14.14 -4.48 18.35
CA LEU A 213 -13.26 -5.29 17.50
C LEU A 213 -11.84 -5.43 18.07
N THR A 214 -11.40 -4.50 18.91
CA THR A 214 -9.98 -4.37 19.30
C THR A 214 -9.71 -4.66 20.76
N GLN A 215 -10.74 -4.96 21.55
CA GLN A 215 -10.63 -5.28 22.99
C GLN A 215 -11.43 -6.53 23.37
N SER A 216 -12.26 -7.08 22.47
CA SER A 216 -13.00 -8.31 22.73
C SER A 216 -12.18 -9.55 22.40
N THR A 217 -12.07 -10.50 23.33
CA THR A 217 -11.41 -11.80 23.13
C THR A 217 -12.07 -12.65 22.05
N SER A 218 -13.34 -12.40 21.72
CA SER A 218 -14.06 -13.08 20.63
C SER A 218 -13.78 -12.48 19.24
N SER A 219 -13.15 -11.31 19.18
CA SER A 219 -12.86 -10.64 17.91
C SER A 219 -11.59 -11.21 17.26
N PRO A 220 -11.63 -11.59 15.97
CA PRO A 220 -10.43 -12.03 15.27
C PRO A 220 -9.39 -10.90 15.20
N LEU A 221 -9.82 -9.65 15.09
CA LEU A 221 -8.91 -8.51 15.02
C LEU A 221 -8.13 -8.32 16.33
N PHE A 222 -8.74 -8.60 17.48
CA PHE A 222 -8.05 -8.58 18.77
C PHE A 222 -6.96 -9.66 18.85
N GLU A 223 -7.26 -10.88 18.36
CA GLU A 223 -6.27 -11.96 18.27
C GLU A 223 -5.06 -11.54 17.43
N TRP A 224 -5.29 -10.88 16.28
CA TRP A 224 -4.21 -10.34 15.45
C TRP A 224 -3.43 -9.22 16.13
N ILE A 225 -4.09 -8.27 16.79
CA ILE A 225 -3.41 -7.20 17.56
C ILE A 225 -2.48 -7.81 18.60
N ASN A 226 -2.94 -8.81 19.36
CA ASN A 226 -2.11 -9.49 20.36
C ASN A 226 -0.96 -10.26 19.71
N CYS A 227 -1.23 -10.91 18.58
CA CYS A 227 -0.24 -11.68 17.84
C CYS A 227 0.96 -10.82 17.40
N LEU A 228 0.75 -9.54 17.07
CA LEU A 228 1.83 -8.63 16.64
C LEU A 228 2.86 -8.35 17.75
N HIS A 229 2.49 -8.49 19.02
CA HIS A 229 3.42 -8.34 20.13
C HIS A 229 4.44 -9.49 20.23
N SER A 230 4.21 -10.61 19.55
CA SER A 230 5.10 -11.77 19.58
C SER A 230 6.24 -11.73 18.55
N TYR A 231 6.30 -10.69 17.70
CA TYR A 231 7.25 -10.62 16.60
C TYR A 231 8.23 -9.46 16.73
N ASP A 232 9.43 -9.68 16.18
CA ASP A 232 10.50 -8.70 16.08
C ASP A 232 10.32 -7.80 14.86
N PHE A 233 10.08 -6.51 15.08
CA PHE A 233 9.84 -5.52 14.03
C PHE A 233 11.09 -4.74 13.65
N ARG A 234 12.22 -4.91 14.35
CA ARG A 234 13.49 -4.21 14.07
C ARG A 234 13.92 -4.22 12.59
N PRO A 235 13.72 -5.31 11.81
CA PRO A 235 14.10 -5.32 10.40
C PRO A 235 13.30 -4.38 9.48
N ILE A 236 12.15 -3.85 9.92
CA ILE A 236 11.33 -2.95 9.10
C ILE A 236 12.00 -1.58 9.00
N LYS A 237 12.15 -1.07 7.77
CA LYS A 237 12.85 0.20 7.46
C LYS A 237 11.91 1.32 6.98
N VAL A 238 10.61 1.06 6.94
CA VAL A 238 9.59 1.98 6.40
C VAL A 238 8.76 2.61 7.49
N VAL A 239 8.23 3.80 7.22
CA VAL A 239 7.24 4.46 8.09
C VAL A 239 5.84 4.12 7.59
N LEU A 240 4.94 3.77 8.51
CA LEU A 240 3.54 3.58 8.18
C LEU A 240 2.83 4.94 8.10
N ILE A 241 2.18 5.24 6.98
CA ILE A 241 1.33 6.42 6.83
C ILE A 241 -0.11 5.95 6.66
N ALA A 242 -0.90 6.00 7.72
CA ALA A 242 -2.28 5.51 7.71
C ALA A 242 -3.30 6.66 7.78
N SER A 243 -4.52 6.41 7.34
CA SER A 243 -5.65 7.32 7.51
C SER A 243 -6.77 6.63 8.28
N VAL A 244 -7.29 7.29 9.31
CA VAL A 244 -8.35 6.79 10.19
C VAL A 244 -9.53 7.75 10.16
N SER A 245 -10.75 7.20 10.12
CA SER A 245 -11.99 8.00 10.13
C SER A 245 -12.14 8.71 11.48
N GLY A 246 -12.27 10.04 11.46
CA GLY A 246 -12.52 10.83 12.67
C GLY A 246 -12.12 12.29 12.49
N ARG A 247 -12.43 13.11 13.49
CA ARG A 247 -11.90 14.46 13.63
C ARG A 247 -10.75 14.40 14.62
N HIS A 248 -9.53 14.68 14.14
CA HIS A 248 -8.30 14.62 14.92
C HIS A 248 -7.86 16.05 15.27
N VAL A 249 -7.56 16.30 16.54
CA VAL A 249 -7.17 17.61 17.09
C VAL A 249 -6.02 17.48 18.09
N GLY A 250 -5.30 18.58 18.35
CA GLY A 250 -4.17 18.59 19.27
C GLY A 250 -3.09 17.59 18.84
N GLU A 251 -2.59 16.79 19.78
CA GLU A 251 -1.54 15.78 19.54
C GLU A 251 -1.95 14.70 18.51
N SER A 252 -3.25 14.47 18.31
CA SER A 252 -3.73 13.49 17.32
C SER A 252 -3.69 13.99 15.88
N LEU A 253 -3.51 15.30 15.66
CA LEU A 253 -3.58 15.92 14.33
C LEU A 253 -2.55 15.33 13.35
N ASN A 254 -1.35 15.04 13.83
CA ASN A 254 -0.25 14.53 12.99
C ASN A 254 -0.16 13.00 12.99
N LYS A 255 -1.10 12.27 13.59
CA LYS A 255 -1.02 10.80 13.65
C LYS A 255 -1.43 10.11 12.36
N PHE A 256 -2.27 10.76 11.54
CA PHE A 256 -2.88 10.15 10.38
C PHE A 256 -2.90 11.08 9.16
N GLY A 257 -3.09 10.52 7.96
CA GLY A 257 -3.32 11.27 6.74
C GLY A 257 -2.10 12.06 6.25
N HIS A 258 -2.36 13.15 5.53
CA HIS A 258 -1.29 13.96 4.94
C HIS A 258 -0.48 14.72 6.00
N THR A 259 -1.07 15.07 7.13
CA THR A 259 -0.36 15.74 8.24
C THR A 259 0.71 14.83 8.85
N ARG A 260 0.44 13.52 9.01
CA ARG A 260 1.47 12.52 9.38
C ARG A 260 2.61 12.49 8.38
N LEU A 261 2.31 12.44 7.09
CA LEU A 261 3.34 12.51 6.05
C LEU A 261 4.16 13.80 6.18
N GLY A 262 3.51 14.95 6.38
CA GLY A 262 4.17 16.23 6.57
C GLY A 262 5.12 16.24 7.76
N GLU A 263 4.70 15.70 8.91
CA GLU A 263 5.55 15.55 10.10
C GLU A 263 6.78 14.67 9.86
N VAL A 264 6.59 13.52 9.20
CA VAL A 264 7.68 12.61 8.83
C VAL A 264 8.65 13.30 7.88
N LEU A 265 8.15 13.97 6.84
CA LEU A 265 8.96 14.69 5.86
C LEU A 265 9.72 15.86 6.49
N HIS A 266 9.11 16.58 7.42
CA HIS A 266 9.78 17.69 8.11
C HIS A 266 10.97 17.20 8.96
N THR A 267 10.83 16.00 9.54
CA THR A 267 11.83 15.36 10.40
C THR A 267 12.94 14.68 9.58
N CYS A 268 12.59 13.96 8.51
CA CYS A 268 13.54 13.13 7.75
C CYS A 268 14.18 13.85 6.56
N ASN A 269 13.52 14.85 5.94
CA ASN A 269 13.87 15.30 4.60
C ASN A 269 14.35 16.76 4.53
N SER A 270 15.27 17.16 5.42
CA SER A 270 15.83 18.52 5.44
C SER A 270 16.64 18.89 4.17
N GLN A 271 17.00 17.90 3.33
CA GLN A 271 17.94 18.09 2.23
C GLN A 271 17.31 18.10 0.83
N ILE A 272 16.00 17.85 0.66
CA ILE A 272 15.41 17.79 -0.69
C ILE A 272 15.26 19.21 -1.26
N PRO A 273 15.95 19.55 -2.37
CA PRO A 273 15.94 20.91 -2.91
C PRO A 273 14.52 21.37 -3.25
N SER A 274 14.16 22.61 -2.90
CA SER A 274 12.84 23.17 -3.19
C SER A 274 12.52 23.24 -4.69
N SER A 275 13.53 23.14 -5.55
CA SER A 275 13.38 23.06 -7.02
C SER A 275 12.73 21.76 -7.51
N TRP A 276 12.67 20.71 -6.69
CA TRP A 276 12.07 19.43 -7.09
C TRP A 276 10.55 19.48 -6.93
N PRO A 277 9.76 19.07 -7.94
CA PRO A 277 8.31 19.05 -7.85
C PRO A 277 7.80 17.97 -6.90
N VAL A 278 6.56 18.13 -6.43
CA VAL A 278 5.78 17.02 -5.89
C VAL A 278 5.09 16.30 -7.04
N ILE A 279 5.25 14.98 -7.10
CA ILE A 279 4.61 14.11 -8.07
C ILE A 279 3.58 13.25 -7.33
N GLY A 280 2.36 13.27 -7.81
CA GLY A 280 1.29 12.40 -7.34
C GLY A 280 0.76 11.57 -8.50
N GLN A 281 0.47 10.30 -8.25
CA GLN A 281 -0.19 9.41 -9.19
C GLN A 281 -1.33 8.73 -8.46
N PHE A 282 -2.51 8.74 -9.07
CA PHE A 282 -3.70 8.14 -8.49
C PHE A 282 -4.68 7.61 -9.54
N SER A 283 -5.66 6.84 -9.07
CA SER A 283 -6.70 6.24 -9.91
C SER A 283 -8.09 6.80 -9.61
N SER A 284 -8.25 7.77 -8.71
CA SER A 284 -9.55 8.38 -8.41
C SER A 284 -9.38 9.80 -7.91
N ILE A 285 -10.40 10.64 -8.13
CA ILE A 285 -10.37 12.06 -7.79
C ILE A 285 -11.69 12.45 -7.11
N GLY A 286 -11.57 13.00 -5.90
CA GLY A 286 -12.66 13.59 -5.15
C GLY A 286 -12.92 15.06 -5.48
N SER A 287 -13.84 15.67 -4.74
CA SER A 287 -14.10 17.12 -4.81
C SER A 287 -13.02 17.87 -4.02
N LEU A 288 -12.19 18.67 -4.69
CA LEU A 288 -11.02 19.33 -4.10
C LEU A 288 -11.22 20.82 -3.76
N GLY A 289 -12.43 21.34 -4.01
CA GLY A 289 -12.75 22.76 -3.83
C GLY A 289 -12.99 23.48 -5.16
N LEU A 290 -13.57 24.68 -5.06
CA LEU A 290 -13.85 25.53 -6.21
C LEU A 290 -12.59 26.22 -6.72
N LYS A 291 -11.58 26.38 -5.86
CA LYS A 291 -10.29 26.99 -6.18
C LYS A 291 -9.13 26.06 -5.79
N PRO A 292 -7.99 26.14 -6.49
CA PRO A 292 -6.80 25.36 -6.12
C PRO A 292 -6.37 25.55 -4.66
N THR A 293 -6.59 26.75 -4.11
CA THR A 293 -6.19 27.15 -2.75
C THR A 293 -7.09 26.62 -1.64
N ASP A 294 -8.25 26.04 -1.97
CA ASP A 294 -9.21 25.60 -0.94
C ASP A 294 -8.65 24.43 -0.12
N TRP A 295 -7.78 23.61 -0.72
CA TRP A 295 -7.13 22.47 -0.05
C TRP A 295 -5.88 21.96 -0.79
N PHE A 296 -5.97 21.88 -2.12
CA PHE A 296 -4.98 21.20 -2.97
C PHE A 296 -3.61 21.89 -2.98
N THR A 297 -3.53 23.19 -3.24
CA THR A 297 -2.26 23.96 -3.28
C THR A 297 -1.89 24.60 -1.96
N THR A 298 -2.62 24.28 -0.88
CA THR A 298 -2.40 24.80 0.46
C THR A 298 -2.02 23.64 1.38
N GLU A 299 -2.97 23.09 2.13
CA GLU A 299 -2.72 22.11 3.18
C GLU A 299 -2.11 20.82 2.61
N TRP A 300 -2.70 20.28 1.55
CA TRP A 300 -2.28 19.01 0.98
C TRP A 300 -0.89 19.09 0.35
N SER A 301 -0.65 20.03 -0.56
CA SER A 301 0.65 20.16 -1.22
C SER A 301 1.75 20.54 -0.24
N SER A 302 1.46 21.34 0.79
CA SER A 302 2.46 21.73 1.80
C SER A 302 2.94 20.51 2.59
N SER A 303 2.03 19.62 2.98
CA SER A 303 2.41 18.37 3.64
C SER A 303 3.31 17.50 2.76
N LEU A 304 2.99 17.33 1.47
CA LEU A 304 3.79 16.51 0.55
C LEU A 304 5.12 17.19 0.17
N ALA A 305 5.19 18.52 0.19
CA ALA A 305 6.41 19.25 -0.10
C ALA A 305 7.45 19.14 1.04
N GLY A 306 6.99 18.99 2.29
CA GLY A 306 7.84 19.05 3.48
C GLY A 306 8.35 20.48 3.70
N ARG A 307 9.54 20.80 3.17
CA ARG A 307 10.18 22.12 3.28
C ARG A 307 10.06 23.00 2.02
N GLY A 308 9.14 22.65 1.12
CA GLY A 308 8.85 23.40 -0.11
C GLY A 308 9.16 22.62 -1.39
N ALA A 309 8.41 22.90 -2.46
CA ALA A 309 8.53 22.23 -3.75
C ALA A 309 8.14 23.15 -4.92
N ARG A 310 8.79 22.97 -6.08
CA ARG A 310 8.52 23.75 -7.30
C ARG A 310 7.45 23.06 -8.14
N GLY A 311 6.20 23.29 -7.75
CA GLY A 311 5.03 22.85 -8.50
C GLY A 311 4.57 21.43 -8.20
N LEU A 312 3.44 21.09 -8.82
CA LEU A 312 2.70 19.85 -8.64
C LEU A 312 2.54 19.17 -10.01
N ARG A 313 2.85 17.88 -10.08
CA ARG A 313 2.67 17.05 -11.29
C ARG A 313 1.79 15.86 -10.96
N MET A 314 0.56 15.87 -11.43
CA MET A 314 -0.46 14.88 -11.08
C MET A 314 -0.71 13.93 -12.26
N ILE A 315 -0.31 12.68 -12.12
CA ILE A 315 -0.47 11.66 -13.15
C ILE A 315 -1.84 10.99 -12.99
N TYR A 316 -2.68 11.15 -14.00
CA TYR A 316 -3.98 10.49 -14.11
C TYR A 316 -4.25 10.12 -15.59
N PRO A 317 -4.69 8.89 -15.90
CA PRO A 317 -4.88 8.47 -17.29
C PRO A 317 -5.86 9.36 -18.06
N CYS A 318 -5.49 9.76 -19.27
CA CYS A 318 -6.43 10.42 -20.18
C CYS A 318 -7.27 9.39 -20.95
N VAL A 319 -8.26 9.86 -21.71
CA VAL A 319 -9.16 9.00 -22.50
C VAL A 319 -8.38 8.09 -23.47
N GLU A 320 -7.33 8.61 -24.11
CA GLU A 320 -6.48 7.83 -25.02
C GLU A 320 -5.68 6.76 -24.28
N ASP A 321 -5.19 7.06 -23.07
CA ASP A 321 -4.47 6.09 -22.25
C ASP A 321 -5.38 4.91 -21.89
N VAL A 322 -6.65 5.19 -21.54
CA VAL A 322 -7.65 4.15 -21.24
C VAL A 322 -8.04 3.37 -22.50
N ARG A 323 -8.37 4.04 -23.61
CA ARG A 323 -8.77 3.39 -24.86
C ARG A 323 -7.73 2.39 -25.36
N ASN A 324 -6.45 2.74 -25.24
CA ASN A 324 -5.33 1.94 -25.74
C ASN A 324 -4.76 0.94 -24.70
N SER A 325 -5.35 0.89 -23.50
CA SER A 325 -4.96 -0.04 -22.45
C SER A 325 -5.28 -1.51 -22.80
N LEU A 326 -4.77 -2.46 -22.01
CA LEU A 326 -5.04 -3.90 -22.18
C LEU A 326 -6.50 -4.28 -21.89
N GLU A 327 -7.22 -3.46 -21.13
CA GLU A 327 -8.65 -3.61 -20.81
C GLU A 327 -9.54 -2.73 -21.71
N GLY A 328 -8.95 -1.87 -22.56
CA GLY A 328 -9.70 -0.83 -23.28
C GLY A 328 -10.52 0.03 -22.33
N TYR A 329 -11.75 0.37 -22.71
CA TYR A 329 -12.62 1.20 -21.87
C TYR A 329 -13.03 0.53 -20.53
N PHE A 330 -12.93 -0.79 -20.39
CA PHE A 330 -13.22 -1.45 -19.12
C PHE A 330 -12.26 -1.03 -18.00
N ALA A 331 -11.03 -0.62 -18.33
CA ALA A 331 -10.10 -0.04 -17.36
C ALA A 331 -10.66 1.23 -16.69
N GLY A 332 -11.59 1.94 -17.33
CA GLY A 332 -12.29 3.10 -16.75
C GLY A 332 -13.04 2.76 -15.46
N GLY A 333 -13.45 1.50 -15.24
CA GLY A 333 -14.13 1.06 -14.03
C GLY A 333 -13.29 1.18 -12.76
N CYS A 334 -11.96 1.15 -12.88
CA CYS A 334 -11.03 1.33 -11.77
C CYS A 334 -10.47 2.77 -11.65
N LEU A 335 -10.97 3.66 -12.51
CA LEU A 335 -10.57 5.06 -12.63
C LEU A 335 -11.69 6.05 -12.24
N PRO A 336 -12.34 5.96 -11.06
CA PRO A 336 -13.51 6.78 -10.76
C PRO A 336 -13.16 8.28 -10.61
N TYR A 337 -13.53 9.05 -11.63
CA TYR A 337 -13.63 10.52 -11.60
C TYR A 337 -14.90 10.94 -12.35
N THR A 338 -15.96 11.24 -11.59
CA THR A 338 -17.27 11.47 -12.22
C THR A 338 -17.33 12.83 -12.92
N LYS A 339 -18.12 12.93 -13.99
CA LYS A 339 -18.39 14.19 -14.69
C LYS A 339 -18.84 15.30 -13.73
N ARG A 340 -19.78 14.99 -12.82
CA ARG A 340 -20.29 15.92 -11.80
C ARG A 340 -19.19 16.45 -10.87
N THR A 341 -18.20 15.63 -10.53
CA THR A 341 -17.05 16.08 -9.73
C THR A 341 -16.11 16.94 -10.57
N ALA A 342 -15.81 16.50 -11.81
CA ALA A 342 -14.89 17.19 -12.70
C ALA A 342 -15.33 18.60 -13.07
N GLU A 343 -16.62 18.79 -13.37
CA GLU A 343 -17.21 20.09 -13.74
C GLU A 343 -17.09 21.15 -12.62
N LYS A 344 -16.91 20.74 -11.36
CA LYS A 344 -16.74 21.66 -10.23
C LYS A 344 -15.31 22.18 -10.06
N GLN A 345 -14.34 21.54 -10.70
CA GLN A 345 -12.91 21.81 -10.52
C GLN A 345 -12.12 21.76 -11.84
N PRO A 346 -12.54 22.48 -12.90
CA PRO A 346 -11.83 22.48 -14.18
C PRO A 346 -10.38 23.00 -14.05
N TRP A 347 -10.10 23.79 -13.00
CA TRP A 347 -8.76 24.26 -12.66
C TRP A 347 -7.76 23.12 -12.43
N LEU A 348 -8.21 21.91 -12.11
CA LEU A 348 -7.32 20.79 -11.81
C LEU A 348 -6.56 20.30 -13.07
N CYS A 349 -7.13 20.48 -14.25
CA CYS A 349 -6.55 20.00 -15.52
C CYS A 349 -5.16 20.58 -15.80
N GLN A 350 -4.84 21.78 -15.30
CA GLN A 350 -3.51 22.39 -15.49
C GLN A 350 -2.38 21.63 -14.77
N PHE A 351 -2.73 20.76 -13.82
CA PHE A 351 -1.76 19.95 -13.07
C PHE A 351 -1.61 18.54 -13.63
N PHE A 352 -2.43 18.14 -14.62
CA PHE A 352 -2.45 16.76 -15.10
C PHE A 352 -1.33 16.44 -16.09
N TYR A 353 -0.79 15.24 -15.89
CA TYR A 353 0.15 14.56 -16.76
C TYR A 353 -0.44 13.20 -17.15
N ARG A 354 -0.14 12.76 -18.37
CA ARG A 354 -0.63 11.48 -18.90
C ARG A 354 0.04 10.30 -18.18
N TRP A 355 -0.67 9.17 -18.17
CA TRP A 355 -0.09 7.92 -17.70
C TRP A 355 0.93 7.40 -18.72
N HIS A 356 2.15 7.20 -18.28
CA HIS A 356 3.21 6.60 -19.09
C HIS A 356 4.17 5.81 -18.19
N ALA A 357 4.34 4.54 -18.50
CA ALA A 357 5.13 3.59 -17.72
C ALA A 357 5.96 2.68 -18.63
N PHE A 358 6.50 3.25 -19.72
CA PHE A 358 7.32 2.54 -20.72
C PHE A 358 6.61 1.28 -21.26
N GLU A 359 7.24 0.12 -21.17
CA GLU A 359 6.75 -1.16 -21.72
C GLU A 359 5.42 -1.63 -21.09
N HIS A 360 5.05 -1.16 -19.90
CA HIS A 360 3.79 -1.51 -19.23
C HIS A 360 2.77 -0.36 -19.21
N SER A 361 2.93 0.66 -20.06
CA SER A 361 1.99 1.79 -20.18
C SER A 361 0.56 1.35 -20.50
N ARG A 362 0.38 0.18 -21.13
CA ARG A 362 -0.95 -0.36 -21.45
C ARG A 362 -1.66 -0.98 -20.24
N CYS A 363 -0.98 -1.18 -19.11
CA CYS A 363 -1.60 -1.62 -17.86
C CYS A 363 -2.14 -0.41 -17.12
N ALA A 364 -3.47 -0.24 -17.06
CA ALA A 364 -4.08 0.92 -16.42
C ALA A 364 -3.68 1.00 -14.93
N PRO A 365 -3.39 2.20 -14.40
CA PRO A 365 -2.90 2.33 -13.04
C PRO A 365 -4.02 2.26 -12.01
N HIS A 366 -4.02 1.19 -11.23
CA HIS A 366 -4.72 1.11 -9.96
C HIS A 366 -3.73 1.29 -8.77
N ILE A 367 -2.44 1.35 -9.01
CA ILE A 367 -1.46 1.85 -8.05
C ILE A 367 -1.74 3.32 -7.66
N LYS A 368 -1.31 3.72 -6.47
CA LYS A 368 -1.23 5.11 -6.02
C LYS A 368 0.15 5.34 -5.43
N SER A 369 0.83 6.36 -5.93
CA SER A 369 2.15 6.71 -5.44
C SER A 369 2.34 8.21 -5.38
N TYR A 370 3.12 8.65 -4.39
CA TYR A 370 3.54 10.04 -4.25
C TYR A 370 5.04 10.09 -4.01
N THR A 371 5.68 11.14 -4.50
CA THR A 371 7.14 11.28 -4.42
C THR A 371 7.60 12.71 -4.71
N ARG A 372 8.89 12.97 -4.46
CA ARG A 372 9.64 14.10 -5.02
C ARG A 372 10.83 13.57 -5.79
N ILE A 373 10.95 13.95 -7.06
CA ILE A 373 12.01 13.51 -7.97
C ILE A 373 12.76 14.73 -8.49
N SER A 374 14.07 14.61 -8.70
CA SER A 374 14.90 15.64 -9.31
C SER A 374 14.40 16.02 -10.72
N PRO A 375 14.61 17.27 -11.17
CA PRO A 375 14.16 17.70 -12.50
C PRO A 375 14.69 16.83 -13.65
N ASP A 376 15.86 16.21 -13.50
CA ASP A 376 16.50 15.29 -14.46
C ASP A 376 16.04 13.83 -14.31
N GLY A 377 15.21 13.50 -13.32
CA GLY A 377 14.68 12.17 -13.08
C GLY A 377 15.67 11.19 -12.43
N GLN A 378 16.88 11.61 -12.05
CA GLN A 378 17.95 10.71 -11.58
C GLN A 378 17.93 10.44 -10.08
N GLN A 379 17.26 11.28 -9.29
CA GLN A 379 17.23 11.15 -7.84
C GLN A 379 15.81 11.27 -7.32
N ILE A 380 15.55 10.52 -6.25
CA ILE A 380 14.27 10.51 -5.55
C ILE A 380 14.52 10.91 -4.09
N GLY A 381 13.70 11.82 -3.57
CA GLY A 381 13.84 12.30 -2.19
C GLY A 381 13.06 11.45 -1.20
N TRP A 382 11.94 10.89 -1.64
CA TRP A 382 11.14 9.91 -0.90
C TRP A 382 10.13 9.24 -1.81
N PHE A 383 9.60 8.09 -1.40
CA PHE A 383 8.54 7.39 -2.11
C PHE A 383 7.45 6.91 -1.14
N LEU A 384 6.20 7.15 -1.48
CA LEU A 384 5.02 6.67 -0.77
C LEU A 384 4.21 5.77 -1.70
N LEU A 385 4.03 4.50 -1.32
CA LEU A 385 3.05 3.59 -1.90
C LEU A 385 1.84 3.50 -0.97
N THR A 386 0.63 3.72 -1.47
CA THR A 386 -0.55 3.87 -0.61
C THR A 386 -1.82 3.23 -1.16
N ARG A 387 -2.74 2.85 -0.27
CA ARG A 387 -4.15 2.64 -0.58
C ARG A 387 -5.13 3.06 0.50
#